data_AF-A0A7V3T3L6-F1
#
_entry.id   AF-A0A7V3T3L6-F1
#
_cell.length_a   1.000
_cell.length_b   1.000
_cell.length_c   1.000
_cell.angle_alpha   90.00
_cell.angle_beta   90.00
_cell.angle_gamma   90.00
#
_symmetry.space_group_name_H-M   'P 1'
#
loop_
_entity.id
_entity.type
_entity.pdbx_description
1 polymer ?
#
loop_
_entity_poly.entity_id
_entity_poly.type
_entity_poly.pdbx_seq_one_letter_code
_entity_poly.pdbx_strand_id
1 'polypeptide(L)'
;MGSAVLTNHIYYSLKPYLPWAVRMGLRRFFARRVRRRHVHLWPIYPGSEQPPTYWPGWPEGKQFAVVLTHDVESPLGLANCQQVIDLETGFGFRSSFNLIPEGPYEVTAQLRQQLRACGCEVGVHDLRHDGRLYRSRRYFRRSAERINHYLAAWQAVGFRAGFMRHNLDWLHQLHIQYDASTFDTDPFEPQPTGVHTIFPFWVPAAQKPLAQLPRPNRDIEAALANPPGYVELPYTLPQDSTLFLLFREPDIDIWLRKVDWIAARGGMVLLNVHPDYLRFDGAPVSPRTYPAQHYARLLQYIRERYAGQFWHALPCQVAQYIRNAAVQTGLVARPAPTP
;
A
#
# COMPACT_ATOMS: atom_id res chain seq x y z
N MET A 1 -25.17 18.45 -8.23
CA MET A 1 -24.54 17.68 -7.13
C MET A 1 -25.54 16.85 -6.29
N GLY A 2 -26.58 16.24 -6.89
CA GLY A 2 -27.64 15.53 -6.14
C GLY A 2 -27.87 14.05 -6.49
N SER A 3 -27.12 13.49 -7.44
CA SER A 3 -27.42 12.15 -7.99
C SER A 3 -26.50 11.02 -7.49
N ALA A 4 -25.31 11.33 -6.96
CA ALA A 4 -24.31 10.33 -6.54
C ALA A 4 -24.50 9.85 -5.08
N VAL A 5 -25.13 10.64 -4.22
CA VAL A 5 -25.32 10.33 -2.79
C VAL A 5 -26.52 9.37 -2.59
N LEU A 6 -27.60 9.53 -3.38
CA LEU A 6 -28.78 8.66 -3.30
C LEU A 6 -28.52 7.24 -3.81
N THR A 7 -27.69 7.09 -4.85
CA THR A 7 -27.36 5.78 -5.45
C THR A 7 -26.48 4.91 -4.54
N ASN A 8 -25.67 5.52 -3.68
CA ASN A 8 -24.83 4.79 -2.72
C ASN A 8 -25.66 4.15 -1.59
N HIS A 9 -26.62 4.86 -1.00
CA HIS A 9 -27.42 4.32 0.11
C HIS A 9 -28.26 3.10 -0.30
N ILE A 10 -28.95 3.15 -1.44
CA ILE A 10 -29.77 2.03 -1.94
C ILE A 10 -28.88 0.81 -2.29
N TYR A 11 -27.73 1.06 -2.94
CA TYR A 11 -26.76 0.01 -3.26
C TYR A 11 -26.22 -0.69 -1.99
N TYR A 12 -25.82 0.06 -0.96
CA TYR A 12 -25.32 -0.52 0.30
C TYR A 12 -26.42 -1.20 1.13
N SER A 13 -27.68 -0.76 1.05
CA SER A 13 -28.81 -1.40 1.73
C SER A 13 -29.26 -2.72 1.09
N LEU A 14 -29.15 -2.85 -0.24
CA LEU A 14 -29.47 -4.09 -0.96
C LEU A 14 -28.26 -5.05 -1.06
N LYS A 15 -27.04 -4.54 -0.82
CA LYS A 15 -25.76 -5.28 -0.89
C LYS A 15 -25.73 -6.62 -0.12
N PRO A 16 -26.33 -6.78 1.07
CA PRO A 16 -26.32 -8.05 1.78
C PRO A 16 -27.15 -9.15 1.11
N TYR A 17 -28.17 -8.76 0.33
CA TYR A 17 -29.16 -9.68 -0.24
C TYR A 17 -28.87 -10.08 -1.70
N LEU A 18 -27.95 -9.38 -2.36
CA LEU A 18 -27.56 -9.70 -3.73
C LEU A 18 -26.51 -10.83 -3.77
N PRO A 19 -26.76 -11.92 -4.52
CA PRO A 19 -25.76 -12.96 -4.75
C PRO A 19 -24.45 -12.34 -5.26
N TRP A 20 -23.32 -12.91 -4.82
CA TRP A 20 -21.99 -12.38 -5.16
C TRP A 20 -21.79 -12.20 -6.68
N ALA A 21 -22.31 -13.14 -7.48
CA ALA A 21 -22.24 -13.07 -8.94
C ALA A 21 -22.94 -11.83 -9.51
N VAL A 22 -24.11 -11.47 -8.97
CA VAL A 22 -24.87 -10.28 -9.38
C VAL A 22 -24.14 -9.00 -8.96
N ARG A 23 -23.63 -8.95 -7.72
CA ARG A 23 -22.82 -7.81 -7.24
C ARG A 23 -21.59 -7.58 -8.10
N MET A 24 -20.87 -8.65 -8.43
CA MET A 24 -19.71 -8.56 -9.30
C MET A 24 -20.09 -8.20 -10.73
N GLY A 25 -21.20 -8.71 -11.28
CA GLY A 25 -21.70 -8.30 -12.59
C GLY A 25 -21.94 -6.79 -12.68
N LEU A 26 -22.64 -6.23 -11.70
CA LEU A 26 -22.87 -4.78 -11.59
C LEU A 26 -21.56 -4.00 -11.42
N ARG A 27 -20.68 -4.44 -10.50
CA ARG A 27 -19.38 -3.79 -10.27
C ARG A 27 -18.56 -3.75 -11.57
N ARG A 28 -18.53 -4.85 -12.33
CA ARG A 28 -17.84 -4.93 -13.63
C ARG A 28 -18.43 -3.99 -14.67
N PHE A 29 -19.74 -3.90 -14.74
CA PHE A 29 -20.42 -2.99 -15.67
C PHE A 29 -20.07 -1.52 -15.39
N PHE A 30 -20.12 -1.10 -14.13
CA PHE A 30 -19.72 0.25 -13.75
C PHE A 30 -18.21 0.48 -13.96
N ALA A 31 -17.36 -0.46 -13.57
CA ALA A 31 -15.91 -0.36 -13.75
C ALA A 31 -15.51 -0.17 -15.22
N ARG A 32 -16.16 -0.88 -16.17
CA ARG A 32 -15.94 -0.67 -17.61
C ARG A 32 -16.27 0.74 -18.06
N ARG A 33 -17.34 1.34 -17.54
CA ARG A 33 -17.70 2.74 -17.82
C ARG A 33 -16.69 3.72 -17.20
N VAL A 34 -16.26 3.48 -15.97
CA VAL A 34 -15.24 4.28 -15.29
C VAL A 34 -13.92 4.21 -16.07
N ARG A 35 -13.49 3.02 -16.50
CA ARG A 35 -12.28 2.82 -17.31
C ARG A 35 -12.33 3.63 -18.61
N ARG A 36 -13.46 3.60 -19.33
CA ARG A 36 -13.63 4.41 -20.56
C ARG A 36 -13.51 5.92 -20.30
N ARG A 37 -14.03 6.41 -19.17
CA ARG A 37 -13.95 7.83 -18.78
C ARG A 37 -12.54 8.26 -18.36
N HIS A 38 -11.75 7.34 -17.84
CA HIS A 38 -10.40 7.61 -17.31
C HIS A 38 -9.30 7.01 -18.18
N VAL A 39 -9.57 6.70 -19.46
CA VAL A 39 -8.58 6.07 -20.35
C VAL A 39 -7.30 6.91 -20.52
N HIS A 40 -7.40 8.22 -20.35
CA HIS A 40 -6.26 9.15 -20.40
C HIS A 40 -5.54 9.34 -19.05
N LEU A 41 -6.09 8.78 -17.96
CA LEU A 41 -5.61 8.96 -16.59
C LEU A 41 -5.30 7.63 -15.88
N TRP A 42 -5.61 6.49 -16.53
CA TRP A 42 -5.36 5.15 -16.02
C TRP A 42 -4.89 4.22 -17.16
N PRO A 43 -3.86 3.39 -16.95
CA PRO A 43 -3.19 3.15 -15.68
C PRO A 43 -2.10 4.19 -15.36
N ILE A 44 -1.87 5.18 -16.22
CA ILE A 44 -0.84 6.21 -16.06
C ILE A 44 -1.51 7.57 -15.93
N TYR A 45 -1.11 8.34 -14.91
CA TYR A 45 -1.56 9.71 -14.70
C TYR A 45 -0.47 10.68 -15.20
N PRO A 46 -0.72 11.53 -16.21
CA PRO A 46 0.28 12.49 -16.68
C PRO A 46 0.73 13.46 -15.59
N GLY A 47 2.06 13.65 -15.45
CA GLY A 47 2.66 14.50 -14.43
C GLY A 47 3.04 13.75 -13.15
N SER A 48 2.64 12.49 -12.98
CA SER A 48 3.04 11.69 -11.82
C SER A 48 4.52 11.30 -11.82
N GLU A 49 5.20 11.51 -12.95
CA GLU A 49 6.63 11.31 -13.13
C GLU A 49 7.53 12.40 -12.55
N GLN A 50 6.96 13.46 -11.98
CA GLN A 50 7.74 14.53 -11.36
C GLN A 50 8.22 14.08 -9.97
N PRO A 51 9.54 13.96 -9.74
CA PRO A 51 10.05 13.59 -8.44
C PRO A 51 9.82 14.71 -7.41
N PRO A 52 9.72 14.39 -6.11
CA PRO A 52 9.71 15.40 -5.05
C PRO A 52 10.92 16.32 -5.13
N THR A 53 10.81 17.58 -4.68
CA THR A 53 11.91 18.55 -4.73
C THR A 53 13.16 18.13 -3.96
N TYR A 54 13.00 17.25 -2.98
CA TYR A 54 14.06 16.67 -2.15
C TYR A 54 14.53 15.28 -2.64
N TRP A 55 14.19 14.90 -3.87
CA TRP A 55 14.46 13.56 -4.37
C TRP A 55 15.96 13.26 -4.46
N PRO A 56 16.48 12.27 -3.70
CA PRO A 56 17.91 11.98 -3.64
C PRO A 56 18.40 11.07 -4.79
N GLY A 57 17.50 10.60 -5.67
CA GLY A 57 17.73 9.44 -6.53
C GLY A 57 17.44 8.12 -5.80
N TRP A 58 17.70 6.98 -6.43
CA TRP A 58 17.69 5.70 -5.71
C TRP A 58 19.11 5.32 -5.27
N PRO A 59 19.26 4.50 -4.20
CA PRO A 59 20.56 4.03 -3.75
C PRO A 59 21.40 3.43 -4.88
N GLU A 60 22.72 3.58 -4.80
CA GLU A 60 23.68 3.03 -5.78
C GLU A 60 23.42 3.45 -7.24
N GLY A 61 22.72 4.57 -7.45
CA GLY A 61 22.37 5.05 -8.79
C GLY A 61 21.41 4.13 -9.54
N LYS A 62 20.63 3.31 -8.82
CA LYS A 62 19.59 2.48 -9.46
C LYS A 62 18.60 3.37 -10.22
N GLN A 63 18.12 2.86 -11.35
CA GLN A 63 17.22 3.58 -12.22
C GLN A 63 15.86 3.77 -11.54
N PHE A 64 15.31 2.72 -10.94
CA PHE A 64 13.99 2.71 -10.29
C PHE A 64 13.97 1.78 -9.08
N ALA A 65 12.90 1.79 -8.28
CA ALA A 65 12.73 0.86 -7.16
C ALA A 65 11.64 -0.19 -7.43
N VAL A 66 11.77 -1.38 -6.84
CA VAL A 66 10.75 -2.45 -6.86
C VAL A 66 10.40 -2.85 -5.44
N VAL A 67 9.14 -2.63 -5.07
CA VAL A 67 8.56 -2.91 -3.75
C VAL A 67 7.35 -3.82 -3.92
N LEU A 68 7.37 -4.98 -3.26
CA LEU A 68 6.30 -5.96 -3.33
C LEU A 68 5.59 -6.03 -1.99
N THR A 69 4.25 -6.01 -2.02
CA THR A 69 3.43 -6.05 -0.82
C THR A 69 2.20 -6.92 -1.02
N HIS A 70 1.73 -7.49 0.09
CA HIS A 70 0.63 -8.42 0.10
C HIS A 70 -0.36 -8.11 1.22
N ASP A 71 -1.60 -7.84 0.85
CA ASP A 71 -2.69 -7.75 1.81
C ASP A 71 -3.34 -9.11 1.97
N VAL A 72 -3.29 -9.64 3.19
CA VAL A 72 -3.88 -10.93 3.53
C VAL A 72 -5.24 -10.67 4.14
N GLU A 73 -6.31 -11.17 3.52
CA GLU A 73 -7.68 -10.81 3.91
C GLU A 73 -8.47 -11.97 4.54
N SER A 74 -7.98 -13.20 4.40
CA SER A 74 -8.69 -14.41 4.85
C SER A 74 -7.75 -15.54 5.30
N PRO A 75 -8.27 -16.58 5.98
CA PRO A 75 -7.51 -17.78 6.29
C PRO A 75 -6.91 -18.47 5.04
N LEU A 76 -7.56 -18.37 3.88
CA LEU A 76 -7.02 -18.92 2.63
C LEU A 76 -5.81 -18.12 2.17
N GLY A 77 -5.87 -16.79 2.23
CA GLY A 77 -4.72 -15.93 1.94
C GLY A 77 -3.55 -16.24 2.88
N LEU A 78 -3.84 -16.40 4.17
CA LEU A 78 -2.84 -16.76 5.18
C LEU A 78 -2.16 -18.10 4.86
N ALA A 79 -2.94 -19.11 4.48
CA ALA A 79 -2.42 -20.42 4.09
C ALA A 79 -1.59 -20.37 2.79
N ASN A 80 -1.83 -19.39 1.92
CA ASN A 80 -1.11 -19.20 0.68
C ASN A 80 0.20 -18.41 0.85
N CYS A 81 0.44 -17.73 1.98
CA CYS A 81 1.62 -16.89 2.18
C CYS A 81 2.94 -17.62 1.89
N GLN A 82 3.09 -18.87 2.34
CA GLN A 82 4.33 -19.63 2.09
C GLN A 82 4.58 -19.87 0.59
N GLN A 83 3.54 -20.21 -0.16
CA GLN A 83 3.67 -20.43 -1.61
C GLN A 83 4.02 -19.12 -2.36
N VAL A 84 3.51 -17.98 -1.88
CA VAL A 84 3.90 -16.66 -2.42
C VAL A 84 5.38 -16.39 -2.13
N ILE A 85 5.83 -16.62 -0.90
CA ILE A 85 7.24 -16.45 -0.50
C ILE A 85 8.15 -17.34 -1.35
N ASP A 86 7.80 -18.61 -1.55
CA ASP A 86 8.61 -19.56 -2.31
C ASP A 86 8.71 -19.12 -3.79
N LEU A 87 7.58 -18.67 -4.36
CA LEU A 87 7.52 -18.12 -5.72
C LEU A 87 8.44 -16.90 -5.85
N GLU A 88 8.33 -15.91 -4.95
CA GLU A 88 9.16 -14.70 -4.97
C GLU A 88 10.64 -15.00 -4.77
N THR A 89 10.95 -15.89 -3.82
CA THR A 89 12.32 -16.34 -3.53
C THR A 89 12.96 -16.96 -4.77
N GLY A 90 12.20 -17.76 -5.54
CA GLY A 90 12.66 -18.34 -6.80
C GLY A 90 13.05 -17.30 -7.87
N PHE A 91 12.53 -16.07 -7.75
CA PHE A 91 12.90 -14.94 -8.59
C PHE A 91 13.88 -13.95 -7.92
N GLY A 92 14.31 -14.20 -6.69
CA GLY A 92 15.22 -13.34 -5.94
C GLY A 92 14.55 -12.12 -5.30
N PHE A 93 13.22 -12.18 -5.09
CA PHE A 93 12.46 -11.12 -4.44
C PHE A 93 12.02 -11.49 -3.01
N ARG A 94 11.64 -10.46 -2.27
CA ARG A 94 11.02 -10.46 -0.95
C ARG A 94 9.89 -9.42 -0.92
N SER A 95 9.00 -9.54 0.03
CA SER A 95 7.83 -8.68 0.12
C SER A 95 7.44 -8.36 1.57
N SER A 96 6.49 -7.43 1.72
CA SER A 96 5.80 -7.18 2.98
C SER A 96 4.44 -7.88 2.98
N PHE A 97 4.10 -8.55 4.07
CA PHE A 97 2.76 -9.09 4.32
C PHE A 97 2.04 -8.23 5.35
N ASN A 98 0.98 -7.55 4.93
CA ASN A 98 0.12 -6.76 5.80
C ASN A 98 -1.01 -7.65 6.34
N LEU A 99 -1.09 -7.78 7.65
CA LEU A 99 -2.00 -8.71 8.34
C LEU A 99 -3.04 -7.95 9.17
N ILE A 100 -4.28 -8.45 9.19
CA ILE A 100 -5.40 -7.83 9.92
C ILE A 100 -5.38 -8.29 11.39
N PRO A 101 -5.14 -7.40 12.37
CA PRO A 101 -4.97 -7.83 13.77
C PRO A 101 -6.23 -8.42 14.42
N GLU A 102 -7.39 -7.84 14.13
CA GLU A 102 -8.71 -8.30 14.62
C GLU A 102 -9.58 -8.78 13.45
N GLY A 103 -8.96 -9.55 12.56
CA GLY A 103 -9.57 -10.09 11.35
C GLY A 103 -10.14 -11.50 11.54
N PRO A 104 -10.42 -12.19 10.42
CA PRO A 104 -11.01 -13.54 10.42
C PRO A 104 -9.99 -14.67 10.67
N TYR A 105 -8.76 -14.34 11.03
CA TYR A 105 -7.68 -15.29 11.33
C TYR A 105 -6.79 -14.77 12.46
N GLU A 106 -6.04 -15.67 13.08
CA GLU A 106 -5.10 -15.32 14.15
C GLU A 106 -3.72 -14.99 13.58
N VAL A 107 -3.14 -13.88 14.04
CA VAL A 107 -1.76 -13.50 13.74
C VAL A 107 -0.90 -13.85 14.96
N THR A 108 -0.39 -15.08 15.01
CA THR A 108 0.44 -15.56 16.12
C THR A 108 1.85 -14.97 16.07
N ALA A 109 2.57 -14.98 17.20
CA ALA A 109 3.98 -14.59 17.23
C ALA A 109 4.85 -15.51 16.36
N GLN A 110 4.55 -16.81 16.35
CA GLN A 110 5.23 -17.81 15.53
C GLN A 110 5.09 -17.50 14.04
N LEU A 111 3.88 -17.21 13.57
CA LEU A 111 3.65 -16.83 12.17
C LEU A 111 4.47 -15.59 11.79
N ARG A 112 4.45 -14.55 12.61
CA ARG A 112 5.25 -13.33 12.36
C ARG A 112 6.75 -13.63 12.31
N GLN A 113 7.24 -14.49 13.21
CA GLN A 113 8.64 -14.91 13.21
C GLN A 113 9.01 -15.71 11.96
N GLN A 114 8.12 -16.59 11.47
CA GLN A 114 8.33 -17.35 10.24
C GLN A 114 8.45 -16.43 9.02
N LEU A 115 7.53 -15.47 8.85
CA LEU A 115 7.59 -14.48 7.77
C LEU A 115 8.92 -13.71 7.80
N ARG A 116 9.35 -13.27 8.99
CA ARG A 116 10.63 -12.56 9.16
C ARG A 116 11.85 -13.44 8.90
N ALA A 117 11.81 -14.71 9.30
CA ALA A 117 12.88 -15.67 9.00
C ALA A 117 13.04 -15.91 7.50
N CYS A 118 11.95 -15.79 6.73
CA CYS A 118 11.97 -15.76 5.27
C CYS A 118 12.43 -14.42 4.69
N GLY A 119 12.87 -13.44 5.50
CA GLY A 119 13.31 -12.13 5.04
C GLY A 119 12.18 -11.19 4.59
N CYS A 120 10.93 -11.50 4.95
CA CYS A 120 9.77 -10.67 4.63
C CYS A 120 9.50 -9.64 5.74
N GLU A 121 8.85 -8.54 5.38
CA GLU A 121 8.31 -7.58 6.34
C GLU A 121 6.92 -8.00 6.82
N VAL A 122 6.59 -7.68 8.07
CA VAL A 122 5.23 -7.80 8.62
C VAL A 122 4.69 -6.40 8.86
N GLY A 123 3.58 -6.06 8.21
CA GLY A 123 2.84 -4.80 8.37
C GLY A 123 1.46 -5.00 9.01
N VAL A 124 0.85 -3.90 9.49
CA VAL A 124 -0.52 -3.91 10.01
C VAL A 124 -1.50 -3.51 8.91
N HIS A 125 -2.46 -4.38 8.61
CA HIS A 125 -3.51 -4.12 7.63
C HIS A 125 -4.85 -3.78 8.30
N ASP A 126 -5.18 -2.50 8.39
CA ASP A 126 -6.37 -2.00 9.09
C ASP A 126 -6.37 -2.49 10.56
N LEU A 127 -7.50 -2.33 11.26
CA LEU A 127 -7.75 -3.03 12.52
C LEU A 127 -8.59 -4.28 12.29
N ARG A 128 -9.68 -4.16 11.51
CA ARG A 128 -10.68 -5.22 11.29
C ARG A 128 -11.02 -5.45 9.83
N HIS A 129 -10.59 -4.54 8.96
CA HIS A 129 -10.93 -4.59 7.54
C HIS A 129 -12.45 -4.55 7.27
N ASP A 130 -13.22 -3.88 8.13
CA ASP A 130 -14.69 -3.80 8.07
C ASP A 130 -15.22 -2.53 7.37
N GLY A 131 -14.30 -1.68 6.89
CA GLY A 131 -14.59 -0.42 6.22
C GLY A 131 -15.03 0.72 7.15
N ARG A 132 -14.94 0.54 8.48
CA ARG A 132 -15.41 1.53 9.47
C ARG A 132 -14.28 2.37 10.07
N LEU A 133 -13.01 2.03 9.85
CA LEU A 133 -11.86 2.71 10.45
C LEU A 133 -11.91 4.25 10.29
N TYR A 134 -12.29 4.73 9.10
CA TYR A 134 -12.39 6.15 8.77
C TYR A 134 -13.80 6.74 8.92
N ARG A 135 -14.72 6.07 9.62
CA ARG A 135 -16.12 6.54 9.76
C ARG A 135 -16.23 7.91 10.44
N SER A 136 -15.36 8.19 11.42
CA SER A 136 -15.27 9.50 12.09
C SER A 136 -13.93 9.66 12.80
N ARG A 137 -13.50 10.91 13.06
CA ARG A 137 -12.22 11.19 13.75
C ARG A 137 -12.16 10.54 15.12
N ARG A 138 -13.28 10.57 15.86
CA ARG A 138 -13.40 9.94 17.18
C ARG A 138 -13.25 8.42 17.10
N TYR A 139 -13.84 7.79 16.08
CA TYR A 139 -13.72 6.34 15.90
C TYR A 139 -12.29 5.97 15.52
N PHE A 140 -11.69 6.69 14.57
CA PHE A 140 -10.30 6.50 14.16
C PHE A 140 -9.35 6.61 15.36
N ARG A 141 -9.48 7.66 16.19
CA ARG A 141 -8.63 7.86 17.37
C ARG A 141 -8.65 6.68 18.33
N ARG A 142 -9.83 6.14 18.63
CA ARG A 142 -9.95 4.96 19.49
C ARG A 142 -9.36 3.71 18.83
N SER A 143 -9.53 3.56 17.51
CA SER A 143 -8.90 2.45 16.77
C SER A 143 -7.38 2.60 16.71
N ALA A 144 -6.86 3.83 16.61
CA ALA A 144 -5.43 4.14 16.58
C ALA A 144 -4.72 3.67 17.85
N GLU A 145 -5.32 3.82 19.03
CA GLU A 145 -4.79 3.27 20.28
C GLU A 145 -4.54 1.74 20.18
N ARG A 146 -5.48 1.00 19.59
CA ARG A 146 -5.35 -0.45 19.39
C ARG A 146 -4.38 -0.81 18.27
N ILE A 147 -4.41 -0.07 17.16
CA ILE A 147 -3.46 -0.25 16.06
C ILE A 147 -2.03 -0.03 16.57
N ASN A 148 -1.78 1.01 17.37
CA ASN A 148 -0.47 1.29 17.98
C ASN A 148 -0.02 0.20 18.93
N HIS A 149 -0.93 -0.42 19.68
CA HIS A 149 -0.62 -1.59 20.47
C HIS A 149 -0.13 -2.76 19.59
N TYR A 150 -0.81 -3.05 18.47
CA TYR A 150 -0.38 -4.09 17.54
C TYR A 150 0.92 -3.75 16.80
N LEU A 151 1.11 -2.50 16.36
CA LEU A 151 2.37 -2.02 15.77
C LEU A 151 3.54 -2.29 16.72
N ALA A 152 3.39 -1.94 18.00
CA ALA A 152 4.41 -2.20 19.01
C ALA A 152 4.61 -3.71 19.26
N ALA A 153 3.52 -4.47 19.47
CA ALA A 153 3.57 -5.90 19.77
C ALA A 153 4.13 -6.74 18.61
N TRP A 154 3.95 -6.30 17.37
CA TRP A 154 4.42 -6.99 16.17
C TRP A 154 5.78 -6.48 15.70
N GLN A 155 6.29 -5.42 16.33
CA GLN A 155 7.44 -4.65 15.86
C GLN A 155 7.27 -4.27 14.38
N ALA A 156 6.04 -3.89 14.01
CA ALA A 156 5.68 -3.47 12.66
C ALA A 156 5.79 -1.94 12.58
N VAL A 157 6.35 -1.46 11.48
CA VAL A 157 6.54 -0.01 11.23
C VAL A 157 5.68 0.51 10.08
N GLY A 158 5.02 -0.40 9.37
CA GLY A 158 4.15 -0.12 8.24
C GLY A 158 2.67 -0.31 8.55
N PHE A 159 1.85 0.53 7.94
CA PHE A 159 0.39 0.42 7.97
C PHE A 159 -0.19 0.45 6.56
N ARG A 160 -1.31 -0.26 6.39
CA ARG A 160 -2.18 -0.13 5.23
C ARG A 160 -3.63 -0.24 5.62
N ALA A 161 -4.42 0.76 5.28
CA ALA A 161 -5.86 0.76 5.51
C ALA A 161 -6.60 -0.19 4.57
N GLY A 162 -7.69 -0.77 5.07
CA GLY A 162 -8.60 -1.55 4.25
C GLY A 162 -9.27 -0.69 3.18
N PHE A 163 -9.44 -1.27 1.99
CA PHE A 163 -10.06 -0.60 0.84
C PHE A 163 -9.39 0.73 0.44
N MET A 164 -8.09 0.87 0.71
CA MET A 164 -7.29 2.05 0.37
C MET A 164 -7.88 3.36 0.89
N ARG A 165 -8.66 3.29 1.98
CA ARG A 165 -9.22 4.48 2.62
C ARG A 165 -8.10 5.22 3.32
N HIS A 166 -8.03 6.52 3.12
CA HIS A 166 -6.95 7.30 3.69
C HIS A 166 -7.43 8.68 4.12
N ASN A 167 -6.79 9.17 5.19
CA ASN A 167 -6.81 10.55 5.60
C ASN A 167 -5.43 10.81 6.22
N LEU A 168 -4.58 11.51 5.48
CA LEU A 168 -3.16 11.65 5.82
C LEU A 168 -2.95 12.35 7.16
N ASP A 169 -3.77 13.36 7.47
CA ASP A 169 -3.75 14.04 8.76
C ASP A 169 -4.11 13.11 9.92
N TRP A 170 -5.01 12.14 9.66
CA TRP A 170 -5.46 11.25 10.69
C TRP A 170 -4.43 10.21 11.07
N LEU A 171 -3.69 9.73 10.07
CA LEU A 171 -2.64 8.73 10.18
C LEU A 171 -1.48 9.15 11.09
N HIS A 172 -1.28 10.45 11.36
CA HIS A 172 -0.33 10.90 12.39
C HIS A 172 -0.65 10.45 13.81
N GLN A 173 -1.84 9.88 14.06
CA GLN A 173 -2.14 9.23 15.34
C GLN A 173 -1.56 7.81 15.43
N LEU A 174 -1.02 7.27 14.34
CA LEU A 174 -0.37 5.97 14.30
C LEU A 174 1.14 6.11 14.51
N HIS A 175 1.75 5.15 15.21
CA HIS A 175 3.19 5.09 15.44
C HIS A 175 3.89 4.34 14.30
N ILE A 176 3.80 4.91 13.09
CA ILE A 176 4.29 4.30 11.84
C ILE A 176 5.50 5.05 11.29
N GLN A 177 6.34 4.34 10.54
CA GLN A 177 7.34 4.94 9.67
C GLN A 177 6.80 5.19 8.27
N TYR A 178 5.86 4.37 7.81
CA TYR A 178 5.18 4.57 6.55
C TYR A 178 3.73 4.11 6.54
N ASP A 179 2.96 4.73 5.65
CA ASP A 179 1.65 4.29 5.20
C ASP A 179 1.72 3.88 3.72
N ALA A 180 0.93 2.90 3.33
CA ALA A 180 0.78 2.46 1.95
C ALA A 180 -0.69 2.34 1.56
N SER A 181 -1.53 3.29 2.02
CA SER A 181 -2.97 3.31 1.79
C SER A 181 -3.38 4.16 0.59
N THR A 182 -2.43 4.88 -0.04
CA THR A 182 -2.66 5.65 -1.25
C THR A 182 -2.16 4.96 -2.51
N PHE A 183 -2.38 5.61 -3.65
CA PHE A 183 -2.00 5.13 -4.97
C PHE A 183 -1.80 6.29 -5.92
N ASP A 184 -1.00 6.09 -6.97
CA ASP A 184 -0.77 7.12 -7.96
C ASP A 184 -2.06 7.47 -8.72
N THR A 185 -2.76 6.45 -9.25
CA THR A 185 -4.05 6.55 -9.93
C THR A 185 -4.82 5.22 -9.91
N ASP A 186 -5.99 5.20 -9.27
CA ASP A 186 -6.93 4.09 -9.34
C ASP A 186 -8.38 4.61 -9.18
N PRO A 187 -9.12 4.79 -10.28
CA PRO A 187 -10.49 5.30 -10.22
C PRO A 187 -11.51 4.24 -9.79
N PHE A 188 -11.08 3.01 -9.48
CA PHE A 188 -11.93 1.87 -9.13
C PHE A 188 -12.02 1.60 -7.62
N GLU A 189 -11.16 2.25 -6.84
CA GLU A 189 -11.20 2.21 -5.39
C GLU A 189 -12.43 2.91 -4.81
N PRO A 190 -12.92 2.51 -3.62
CA PRO A 190 -14.05 3.18 -2.96
C PRO A 190 -13.80 4.66 -2.67
N GLN A 191 -12.53 5.05 -2.45
CA GLN A 191 -12.06 6.43 -2.37
C GLN A 191 -11.12 6.67 -3.56
N PRO A 192 -11.62 7.09 -4.74
CA PRO A 192 -10.88 7.09 -6.00
C PRO A 192 -9.92 8.29 -6.18
N THR A 193 -9.48 8.90 -5.08
CA THR A 193 -8.58 10.05 -5.12
C THR A 193 -7.14 9.53 -5.03
N GLY A 194 -6.40 9.61 -6.13
CA GLY A 194 -4.97 9.30 -6.16
C GLY A 194 -4.11 10.47 -5.66
N VAL A 195 -2.87 10.17 -5.30
CA VAL A 195 -1.85 11.17 -4.93
C VAL A 195 -1.06 11.68 -6.15
N HIS A 196 -1.29 11.09 -7.33
CA HIS A 196 -0.72 11.51 -8.60
C HIS A 196 0.81 11.62 -8.60
N THR A 197 1.49 10.68 -7.93
CA THR A 197 2.95 10.56 -7.97
C THR A 197 3.35 9.09 -7.96
N ILE A 198 4.41 8.74 -8.72
CA ILE A 198 5.03 7.41 -8.67
C ILE A 198 6.19 7.33 -7.68
N PHE A 199 6.40 8.39 -6.88
CA PHE A 199 7.48 8.48 -5.91
C PHE A 199 6.92 8.41 -4.49
N PRO A 200 7.65 7.78 -3.56
CA PRO A 200 7.35 7.90 -2.14
C PRO A 200 7.60 9.35 -1.68
N PHE A 201 6.84 9.82 -0.70
CA PHE A 201 6.97 11.19 -0.21
C PHE A 201 6.73 11.32 1.30
N TRP A 202 7.37 12.30 1.91
CA TRP A 202 7.19 12.64 3.32
C TRP A 202 5.85 13.35 3.57
N VAL A 203 5.11 12.88 4.57
CA VAL A 203 3.92 13.53 5.11
C VAL A 203 4.28 14.15 6.46
N PRO A 204 4.45 15.49 6.54
CA PRO A 204 4.75 16.15 7.79
C PRO A 204 3.51 16.24 8.66
N ALA A 205 3.63 15.97 9.96
CA ALA A 205 2.56 16.28 10.89
C ALA A 205 2.41 17.80 11.01
N ALA A 206 1.17 18.29 11.07
CA ALA A 206 0.89 19.69 11.30
C ALA A 206 1.62 20.17 12.57
N GLN A 207 2.58 21.08 12.40
CA GLN A 207 3.23 21.75 13.53
C GLN A 207 2.14 22.57 14.23
N LYS A 208 1.89 22.33 15.52
CA LYS A 208 1.13 23.31 16.31
C LYS A 208 1.89 24.64 16.23
N PRO A 209 1.22 25.78 16.00
CA PRO A 209 1.89 27.07 16.00
C PRO A 209 2.72 27.23 17.27
N LEU A 210 4.00 27.60 17.13
CA LEU A 210 4.96 27.79 18.23
C LEU A 210 4.38 28.63 19.38
N ALA A 211 3.44 29.53 19.06
CA ALA A 211 2.73 30.42 19.98
C ALA A 211 1.80 29.73 21.00
N GLN A 212 1.54 28.42 20.89
CA GLN A 212 0.71 27.66 21.84
C GLN A 212 1.50 26.61 22.64
N LEU A 213 2.82 26.58 22.49
CA LEU A 213 3.67 25.70 23.31
C LEU A 213 4.07 26.44 24.62
N PRO A 214 3.99 25.78 25.79
CA PRO A 214 4.66 26.27 26.99
C PRO A 214 6.14 26.56 26.69
N ARG A 215 6.75 27.51 27.42
CA ARG A 215 8.16 27.94 27.23
C ARG A 215 9.07 26.76 26.89
N PRO A 216 9.99 26.91 25.91
CA PRO A 216 10.79 25.79 25.40
C PRO A 216 11.53 25.12 26.56
N ASN A 217 11.16 23.87 26.83
CA ASN A 217 11.92 22.96 27.67
C ASN A 217 12.66 21.98 26.74
N ARG A 218 13.66 21.26 27.23
CA ARG A 218 14.48 20.32 26.44
C ARG A 218 13.66 19.35 25.56
N ASP A 219 12.45 18.99 25.99
CA ASP A 219 11.54 18.12 25.24
C ASP A 219 11.00 18.75 23.94
N ILE A 220 10.84 20.07 23.90
CA ILE A 220 10.43 20.81 22.69
C ILE A 220 11.61 20.92 21.71
N GLU A 221 12.83 21.14 22.20
CA GLU A 221 14.03 21.14 21.35
C GLU A 221 14.29 19.74 20.75
N ALA A 222 14.09 18.68 21.52
CA ALA A 222 14.16 17.30 21.03
C ALA A 222 13.04 16.96 20.02
N ALA A 223 11.82 17.46 20.23
CA ALA A 223 10.71 17.30 19.30
C ALA A 223 10.87 18.12 18.00
N LEU A 224 11.52 19.29 18.08
CA LEU A 224 11.90 20.10 16.91
C LEU A 224 13.07 19.48 16.14
N ALA A 225 13.92 18.68 16.79
CA ALA A 225 15.01 17.94 16.16
C ALA A 225 14.51 16.73 15.35
N ASN A 226 13.35 16.15 15.64
CA ASN A 226 12.81 15.02 14.88
C ASN A 226 11.33 15.28 14.56
N PRO A 227 11.02 16.00 13.46
CA PRO A 227 9.68 16.45 13.20
C PRO A 227 8.77 15.24 13.01
N PRO A 228 7.61 15.24 13.66
CA PRO A 228 6.66 14.17 13.52
C PRO A 228 6.17 14.06 12.07
N GLY A 229 6.05 12.84 11.58
CA GLY A 229 5.62 12.54 10.22
C GLY A 229 5.93 11.09 9.85
N TYR A 230 5.55 10.71 8.65
CA TYR A 230 5.77 9.38 8.09
C TYR A 230 5.98 9.49 6.57
N VAL A 231 6.44 8.42 5.95
CA VAL A 231 6.55 8.33 4.48
C VAL A 231 5.28 7.70 3.92
N GLU A 232 4.69 8.31 2.91
CA GLU A 232 3.63 7.69 2.12
C GLU A 232 4.26 6.90 0.96
N LEU A 233 3.83 5.65 0.80
CA LEU A 233 4.24 4.75 -0.28
C LEU A 233 3.01 4.43 -1.14
N PRO A 234 2.68 5.26 -2.15
CA PRO A 234 1.56 4.96 -3.02
C PRO A 234 1.84 3.67 -3.81
N TYR A 235 0.85 2.78 -3.92
CA TYR A 235 0.98 1.74 -4.94
C TYR A 235 0.94 2.38 -6.33
N THR A 236 1.77 1.85 -7.22
CA THR A 236 1.95 2.41 -8.55
C THR A 236 1.66 1.40 -9.63
N LEU A 237 1.44 0.12 -9.33
CA LEU A 237 0.81 -0.81 -10.27
C LEU A 237 -0.65 -1.05 -9.88
N PRO A 238 -1.59 -1.11 -10.85
CA PRO A 238 -2.97 -1.49 -10.54
C PRO A 238 -3.02 -2.80 -9.76
N GLN A 239 -3.88 -2.90 -8.77
CA GLN A 239 -3.97 -4.11 -7.96
C GLN A 239 -4.43 -5.32 -8.79
N ASP A 240 -4.03 -6.50 -8.34
CA ASP A 240 -4.42 -7.76 -8.94
C ASP A 240 -5.95 -7.99 -8.96
N SER A 241 -6.64 -7.57 -7.89
CA SER A 241 -8.09 -7.64 -7.79
C SER A 241 -8.78 -6.80 -8.88
N THR A 242 -8.25 -5.63 -9.19
CA THR A 242 -8.72 -4.74 -10.26
C THR A 242 -8.49 -5.39 -11.63
N LEU A 243 -7.31 -5.93 -11.89
CA LEU A 243 -7.00 -6.52 -13.20
C LEU A 243 -7.74 -7.85 -13.42
N PHE A 244 -7.60 -8.82 -12.52
CA PHE A 244 -7.99 -10.20 -12.81
C PHE A 244 -9.37 -10.58 -12.28
N LEU A 245 -9.84 -9.97 -11.19
CA LEU A 245 -11.18 -10.27 -10.66
C LEU A 245 -12.23 -9.32 -11.22
N LEU A 246 -11.94 -8.02 -11.23
CA LEU A 246 -12.83 -7.00 -11.75
C LEU A 246 -12.80 -7.00 -13.29
N PHE A 247 -11.68 -6.67 -13.93
CA PHE A 247 -11.62 -6.60 -15.39
C PHE A 247 -11.54 -7.96 -16.07
N ARG A 248 -11.00 -8.98 -15.39
CA ARG A 248 -10.68 -10.28 -15.98
C ARG A 248 -9.77 -10.12 -17.18
N GLU A 249 -8.75 -9.27 -17.04
CA GLU A 249 -7.69 -9.18 -18.03
C GLU A 249 -7.09 -10.59 -18.26
N PRO A 250 -6.87 -11.00 -19.52
CA PRO A 250 -6.38 -12.34 -19.83
C PRO A 250 -4.87 -12.49 -19.60
N ASP A 251 -4.15 -11.37 -19.48
CA ASP A 251 -2.71 -11.27 -19.42
C ASP A 251 -2.27 -10.12 -18.49
N ILE A 252 -0.95 -9.91 -18.43
CA ILE A 252 -0.31 -8.95 -17.54
C ILE A 252 0.16 -7.68 -18.27
N ASP A 253 -0.29 -7.43 -19.49
CA ASP A 253 0.27 -6.36 -20.34
C ASP A 253 0.13 -4.97 -19.71
N ILE A 254 -0.93 -4.75 -18.92
CA ILE A 254 -1.13 -3.51 -18.18
C ILE A 254 -0.02 -3.30 -17.14
N TRP A 255 0.37 -4.36 -16.42
CA TRP A 255 1.50 -4.30 -15.50
C TRP A 255 2.81 -4.06 -16.24
N LEU A 256 3.09 -4.82 -17.31
CA LEU A 256 4.35 -4.71 -18.06
C LEU A 256 4.55 -3.30 -18.63
N ARG A 257 3.52 -2.74 -19.30
CA ARG A 257 3.60 -1.38 -19.84
C ARG A 257 3.84 -0.33 -18.76
N LYS A 258 3.22 -0.48 -17.58
CA LYS A 258 3.39 0.49 -16.50
C LYS A 258 4.75 0.33 -15.80
N VAL A 259 5.26 -0.89 -15.64
CA VAL A 259 6.65 -1.13 -15.18
C VAL A 259 7.64 -0.43 -16.10
N ASP A 260 7.55 -0.64 -17.41
CA ASP A 260 8.44 0.00 -18.39
C ASP A 260 8.35 1.54 -18.31
N TRP A 261 7.14 2.07 -18.18
CA TRP A 261 6.91 3.50 -18.05
C TRP A 261 7.53 4.08 -16.78
N ILE A 262 7.32 3.43 -15.62
CA ILE A 262 7.87 3.84 -14.31
C ILE A 262 9.39 3.76 -14.33
N ALA A 263 9.96 2.66 -14.84
CA ALA A 263 11.40 2.46 -14.93
C ALA A 263 12.06 3.57 -15.75
N ALA A 264 11.48 3.93 -16.90
CA ALA A 264 11.98 5.02 -17.75
C ALA A 264 11.96 6.40 -17.08
N ARG A 265 11.19 6.58 -16.01
CA ARG A 265 11.03 7.85 -15.26
C ARG A 265 11.66 7.81 -13.87
N GLY A 266 12.29 6.68 -13.54
CA GLY A 266 12.92 6.44 -12.25
C GLY A 266 12.00 6.46 -11.05
N GLY A 267 10.72 6.12 -11.22
CA GLY A 267 9.76 6.01 -10.11
C GLY A 267 9.93 4.75 -9.26
N MET A 268 8.96 4.51 -8.39
CA MET A 268 8.84 3.28 -7.61
C MET A 268 7.79 2.39 -8.27
N VAL A 269 8.15 1.15 -8.60
CA VAL A 269 7.20 0.07 -8.87
C VAL A 269 6.77 -0.50 -7.52
N LEU A 270 5.57 -0.15 -7.06
CA LEU A 270 4.97 -0.75 -5.88
C LEU A 270 3.71 -1.50 -6.28
N LEU A 271 3.71 -2.80 -6.01
CA LEU A 271 2.62 -3.71 -6.32
C LEU A 271 1.97 -4.25 -5.04
N ASN A 272 0.65 -4.25 -5.03
CA ASN A 272 -0.14 -4.98 -4.04
C ASN A 272 -0.83 -6.19 -4.69
N VAL A 273 -0.49 -7.38 -4.22
CA VAL A 273 -1.08 -8.67 -4.64
C VAL A 273 -1.66 -9.38 -3.44
N HIS A 274 -2.87 -9.92 -3.56
CA HIS A 274 -3.52 -10.58 -2.43
C HIS A 274 -3.31 -12.10 -2.54
N PRO A 275 -2.66 -12.75 -1.56
CA PRO A 275 -2.52 -14.21 -1.54
C PRO A 275 -3.87 -14.94 -1.61
N ASP A 276 -4.93 -14.28 -1.14
CA ASP A 276 -6.33 -14.71 -1.21
C ASP A 276 -6.84 -15.00 -2.61
N TYR A 277 -6.30 -14.30 -3.61
CA TYR A 277 -6.78 -14.35 -5.00
C TYR A 277 -5.88 -15.21 -5.89
N LEU A 278 -4.70 -15.62 -5.42
CA LEU A 278 -3.79 -16.45 -6.18
C LEU A 278 -4.27 -17.91 -6.21
N ARG A 279 -4.36 -18.46 -7.42
CA ARG A 279 -4.59 -19.88 -7.67
C ARG A 279 -3.28 -20.52 -8.11
N PHE A 280 -2.66 -21.26 -7.19
CA PHE A 280 -1.51 -22.13 -7.47
C PHE A 280 -1.95 -23.43 -8.15
N ASP A 281 -0.97 -24.18 -8.67
CA ASP A 281 -1.22 -25.41 -9.38
C ASP A 281 -1.88 -26.46 -8.48
N GLY A 282 -2.87 -27.18 -9.04
CA GLY A 282 -3.70 -28.14 -8.30
C GLY A 282 -4.86 -27.54 -7.51
N ALA A 283 -4.90 -26.21 -7.30
CA ALA A 283 -6.03 -25.57 -6.64
C ALA A 283 -7.27 -25.45 -7.56
N PRO A 284 -8.51 -25.60 -7.03
CA PRO A 284 -9.72 -25.55 -7.83
C PRO A 284 -9.95 -24.17 -8.46
N VAL A 285 -10.57 -24.15 -9.63
CA VAL A 285 -10.98 -22.91 -10.30
C VAL A 285 -12.07 -22.23 -9.47
N SER A 286 -11.86 -20.96 -9.14
CA SER A 286 -12.85 -20.13 -8.44
C SER A 286 -13.01 -18.80 -9.18
N PRO A 287 -14.24 -18.24 -9.25
CA PRO A 287 -14.43 -16.91 -9.81
C PRO A 287 -13.80 -15.79 -8.96
N ARG A 288 -13.28 -16.12 -7.77
CA ARG A 288 -12.57 -15.24 -6.84
C ARG A 288 -11.04 -15.33 -6.95
N THR A 289 -10.52 -16.19 -7.81
CA THR A 289 -9.08 -16.39 -7.97
C THR A 289 -8.64 -16.23 -9.42
N TYR A 290 -7.34 -16.02 -9.60
CA TYR A 290 -6.67 -15.96 -10.91
C TYR A 290 -5.36 -16.76 -10.88
N PRO A 291 -4.82 -17.19 -12.04
CA PRO A 291 -3.63 -18.02 -12.09
C PRO A 291 -2.41 -17.31 -11.49
N ALA A 292 -1.72 -17.95 -10.53
CA ALA A 292 -0.51 -17.39 -9.93
C ALA A 292 0.63 -17.17 -10.96
N GLN A 293 0.55 -17.82 -12.11
CA GLN A 293 1.46 -17.62 -13.25
C GLN A 293 1.43 -16.19 -13.82
N HIS A 294 0.38 -15.40 -13.58
CA HIS A 294 0.41 -13.98 -13.91
C HIS A 294 1.43 -13.23 -13.05
N TYR A 295 1.42 -13.49 -11.74
CA TYR A 295 2.38 -12.88 -10.83
C TYR A 295 3.82 -13.35 -11.11
N ALA A 296 4.02 -14.66 -11.28
CA ALA A 296 5.34 -15.21 -11.62
C ALA A 296 5.92 -14.59 -12.90
N ARG A 297 5.11 -14.42 -13.96
CA ARG A 297 5.56 -13.79 -15.21
C ARG A 297 5.97 -12.33 -15.05
N LEU A 298 5.30 -11.58 -14.17
CA LEU A 298 5.72 -10.21 -13.86
C LEU A 298 7.08 -10.17 -13.17
N LEU A 299 7.28 -11.01 -12.15
CA LEU A 299 8.56 -11.08 -11.43
C LEU A 299 9.70 -11.53 -12.34
N GLN A 300 9.44 -12.53 -13.18
CA GLN A 300 10.37 -12.98 -14.21
C GLN A 300 10.76 -11.83 -15.14
N TYR A 301 9.77 -11.09 -15.65
CA TYR A 301 9.99 -9.96 -16.55
C TYR A 301 10.86 -8.87 -15.93
N ILE A 302 10.55 -8.45 -14.69
CA ILE A 302 11.34 -7.44 -13.98
C ILE A 302 12.78 -7.93 -13.79
N ARG A 303 12.97 -9.16 -13.33
CA ARG A 303 14.29 -9.75 -13.11
C ARG A 303 15.11 -9.81 -14.39
N GLU A 304 14.55 -10.31 -15.48
CA GLU A 304 15.28 -10.57 -16.73
C GLU A 304 15.55 -9.28 -17.52
N ARG A 305 14.57 -8.38 -17.60
CA ARG A 305 14.69 -7.14 -18.38
C ARG A 305 15.50 -6.05 -17.67
N TYR A 306 15.38 -5.97 -16.35
CA TYR A 306 15.95 -4.88 -15.55
C TYR A 306 17.02 -5.35 -14.57
N ALA A 307 17.63 -6.51 -14.81
CA ALA A 307 18.73 -7.04 -13.99
C ALA A 307 19.78 -5.95 -13.70
N GLY A 308 20.06 -5.74 -12.42
CA GLY A 308 21.04 -4.73 -11.95
C GLY A 308 20.60 -3.28 -12.02
N GLN A 309 19.46 -2.96 -12.66
CA GLN A 309 18.99 -1.58 -12.86
C GLN A 309 18.02 -1.10 -11.77
N PHE A 310 17.35 -2.00 -11.04
CA PHE A 310 16.43 -1.62 -9.96
C PHE A 310 17.03 -1.81 -8.58
N TRP A 311 16.53 -1.01 -7.63
CA TRP A 311 16.67 -1.26 -6.20
C TRP A 311 15.47 -2.07 -5.72
N HIS A 312 15.69 -3.33 -5.36
CA HIS A 312 14.66 -4.10 -4.67
C HIS A 312 14.75 -3.87 -3.17
N ALA A 313 13.63 -3.50 -2.56
CA ALA A 313 13.57 -3.15 -1.15
C ALA A 313 12.23 -3.53 -0.51
N LEU A 314 12.27 -3.82 0.78
CA LEU A 314 11.09 -3.85 1.63
C LEU A 314 10.57 -2.41 1.84
N PRO A 315 9.25 -2.23 2.01
CA PRO A 315 8.66 -0.91 2.29
C PRO A 315 9.36 -0.13 3.42
N CYS A 316 9.74 -0.79 4.52
CA CYS A 316 10.43 -0.14 5.63
C CYS A 316 11.80 0.45 5.23
N GLN A 317 12.51 -0.19 4.30
CA GLN A 317 13.81 0.28 3.81
C GLN A 317 13.63 1.52 2.93
N VAL A 318 12.59 1.54 2.08
CA VAL A 318 12.23 2.72 1.29
C VAL A 318 11.85 3.87 2.21
N ALA A 319 10.99 3.62 3.19
CA ALA A 319 10.58 4.63 4.17
C ALA A 319 11.78 5.25 4.91
N GLN A 320 12.71 4.43 5.38
CA GLN A 320 13.92 4.90 6.05
C GLN A 320 14.80 5.73 5.11
N TYR A 321 14.98 5.30 3.87
CA TYR A 321 15.80 6.02 2.88
C TYR A 321 15.22 7.41 2.58
N ILE A 322 13.91 7.49 2.32
CA ILE A 322 13.23 8.75 2.02
C ILE A 322 13.22 9.70 3.22
N ARG A 323 12.99 9.18 4.42
CA ARG A 323 13.09 9.97 5.65
C ARG A 323 14.49 10.58 5.79
N ASN A 324 15.55 9.80 5.58
CA ASN A 324 16.91 10.29 5.69
C ASN A 324 17.22 11.38 4.66
N ALA A 325 16.73 11.23 3.43
CA ALA A 325 16.88 12.25 2.39
C ALA A 325 16.13 13.55 2.74
N ALA A 326 14.89 13.43 3.20
CA ALA A 326 14.09 14.57 3.65
C ALA A 326 14.77 15.31 4.83
N VAL A 327 15.47 14.58 5.72
CA VAL A 327 16.27 15.17 6.79
C VAL A 327 17.47 15.96 6.26
N GLN A 328 18.18 15.40 5.27
CA GLN A 328 19.37 16.03 4.69
C GLN A 328 19.06 17.33 3.94
N THR A 329 17.92 17.40 3.27
CA THR A 329 17.48 18.61 2.53
C THR A 329 16.81 19.65 3.42
N GLY A 330 16.73 19.42 4.74
CA GLY A 330 16.10 20.34 5.69
C GLY A 330 14.56 20.37 5.62
N LEU A 331 13.93 19.43 4.90
CA LEU A 331 12.48 19.23 4.93
C LEU A 331 12.04 18.62 6.27
N VAL A 332 12.93 17.83 6.87
CA VAL A 332 12.78 17.19 8.17
C VAL A 332 14.00 17.57 9.03
N ALA A 333 13.84 17.81 10.32
CA ALA A 333 14.94 18.12 11.23
C ALA A 333 15.77 16.87 11.57
N ARG A 334 17.03 17.10 11.97
CA ARG A 334 18.00 16.03 12.28
C ARG A 334 17.78 15.50 13.70
N PRO A 335 17.66 14.17 13.90
CA PRO A 335 17.49 13.61 15.24
C PRO A 335 18.64 14.03 16.15
N ALA A 336 18.32 14.38 17.40
CA ALA A 336 19.33 14.70 18.40
C ALA A 336 20.24 13.47 18.63
N PRO A 337 21.56 13.66 18.83
CA PRO A 337 22.44 12.56 19.20
C PRO A 337 21.94 11.92 20.50
N THR A 338 21.83 10.60 20.52
CA THR A 338 21.52 9.85 21.74
C THR A 338 22.64 10.07 22.77
N PRO A 339 22.31 10.37 24.04
CA PRO A 339 23.31 10.52 25.10
C PRO A 339 24.03 9.21 25.43
#